data_AF-A0A3D3NU06-F1
#
_entry.id   AF-A0A3D3NU06-F1
#
_cell.length_a   1.000
_cell.length_b   1.000
_cell.length_c   1.000
_cell.angle_alpha   90.00
_cell.angle_beta   90.00
_cell.angle_gamma   90.00
#
_symmetry.space_group_name_H-M   'P 1'
#
loop_
_entity.id
_entity.type
_entity.pdbx_description
1 polymer ?
#
loop_
_entity_poly.entity_id
_entity_poly.type
_entity_poly.pdbx_seq_one_letter_code
_entity_poly.pdbx_strand_id
1 'polypeptide(L)' 'MRTTEVRQQIDAMSDEDRFFASAYLQHLANEHDEDRKARLDNRMNRMDSGRKFTLEHLTELHQNLESQGL' A
#
# COMPACT_ATOMS: atom_id res chain seq x y z
N MET A 1 -5.52 -27.45 1.47
CA MET A 1 -4.98 -26.68 0.34
C MET A 1 -3.47 -26.64 0.49
N ARG A 2 -2.72 -27.08 -0.51
CA ARG A 2 -1.24 -27.05 -0.50
C ARG A 2 -0.75 -25.71 -1.06
N THR A 3 0.40 -25.24 -0.61
CA THR A 3 1.00 -23.96 -1.05
C THR A 3 1.14 -23.86 -2.58
N THR A 4 1.35 -25.00 -3.25
CA THR A 4 1.42 -25.13 -4.70
C THR A 4 0.09 -24.85 -5.41
N GLU A 5 -1.03 -25.24 -4.82
CA GLU A 5 -2.38 -25.01 -5.38
C GLU A 5 -2.76 -23.53 -5.27
N VAL A 6 -2.39 -22.88 -4.16
CA VAL A 6 -2.58 -21.43 -3.96
C VAL A 6 -1.77 -20.65 -4.98
N ARG A 7 -0.51 -21.03 -5.23
CA ARG A 7 0.34 -20.38 -6.22
C ARG A 7 -0.22 -20.49 -7.64
N GLN A 8 -0.71 -21.66 -8.02
CA GLN A 8 -1.34 -21.85 -9.34
C GLN A 8 -2.59 -20.99 -9.52
N GLN A 9 -3.38 -20.78 -8.48
CA GLN A 9 -4.54 -19.89 -8.55
C GLN A 9 -4.12 -18.42 -8.69
N ILE A 10 -3.12 -17.96 -7.93
CA ILE A 10 -2.58 -16.60 -8.06
C ILE A 10 -1.96 -16.40 -9.45
N ASP A 11 -1.26 -17.40 -9.97
CA ASP A 11 -0.66 -17.35 -11.31
C ASP A 11 -1.73 -17.37 -12.43
N ALA A 12 -2.94 -17.86 -12.15
CA ALA A 12 -4.07 -17.84 -13.09
C ALA A 12 -4.94 -16.56 -13.00
N MET A 13 -4.73 -15.71 -11.99
CA MET A 13 -5.46 -14.45 -11.82
C MET A 13 -5.03 -13.41 -12.86
N SER A 14 -5.96 -12.50 -13.19
CA SER A 14 -5.63 -11.29 -13.95
C SER A 14 -4.72 -10.37 -13.13
N ASP A 15 -4.01 -9.45 -13.79
CA ASP A 15 -3.14 -8.51 -13.09
C ASP A 15 -3.90 -7.60 -12.11
N GLU A 16 -5.14 -7.24 -12.46
CA GLU A 16 -6.04 -6.48 -11.58
C GLU A 16 -6.39 -7.29 -10.33
N ASP A 17 -6.78 -8.56 -10.50
CA ASP A 17 -7.10 -9.45 -9.38
C ASP A 17 -5.89 -9.71 -8.48
N ARG A 18 -4.69 -9.84 -9.07
CA ARG A 18 -3.44 -9.98 -8.30
C ARG A 18 -3.13 -8.72 -7.50
N PHE A 19 -3.37 -7.55 -8.09
CA PHE A 19 -3.23 -6.28 -7.38
C PHE A 19 -4.13 -6.23 -6.14
N PHE A 20 -5.42 -6.55 -6.31
CA PHE A 20 -6.36 -6.62 -5.19
C PHE A 20 -5.97 -7.66 -4.15
N ALA A 21 -5.58 -8.87 -4.56
CA ALA A 21 -5.14 -9.93 -3.65
C ALA A 21 -3.91 -9.49 -2.85
N SER A 22 -2.95 -8.81 -3.49
CA SER A 22 -1.75 -8.29 -2.82
C SER A 22 -2.08 -7.22 -1.77
N ALA A 23 -2.96 -6.27 -2.12
CA ALA A 23 -3.41 -5.22 -1.22
C ALA A 23 -4.16 -5.80 -0.02
N TYR A 24 -5.00 -6.81 -0.26
CA TYR A 24 -5.76 -7.49 0.80
C TYR A 24 -4.86 -8.30 1.73
N LEU A 25 -3.91 -9.06 1.19
CA LEU A 25 -2.91 -9.78 2.00
C LEU A 25 -2.05 -8.82 2.81
N GLN A 26 -1.68 -7.68 2.23
CA GLN A 26 -0.96 -6.64 2.94
C GLN A 26 -1.82 -6.03 4.06
N HIS A 27 -3.12 -5.81 3.85
CA HIS A 27 -4.02 -5.38 4.91
C HIS A 27 -4.06 -6.39 6.07
N LEU A 28 -4.29 -7.68 5.77
CA LEU A 28 -4.34 -8.75 6.77
C LEU A 28 -3.03 -8.86 7.56
N ALA A 29 -1.88 -8.78 6.88
CA ALA A 29 -0.57 -8.84 7.54
C ALA A 29 -0.33 -7.70 8.54
N ASN A 30 -1.10 -6.62 8.43
CA ASN A 30 -0.97 -5.41 9.23
C ASN A 30 -2.19 -5.17 10.14
N GLU A 31 -3.14 -6.09 10.19
CA GLU A 31 -4.41 -5.92 10.92
C GLU A 31 -4.21 -5.72 12.43
N HIS A 32 -3.14 -6.29 12.98
CA HIS A 32 -2.78 -6.17 14.41
C HIS A 32 -1.63 -5.19 14.68
N ASP A 33 -1.14 -4.47 13.65
CA ASP A 33 -0.09 -3.47 13.81
C ASP A 33 -0.70 -2.13 14.27
N GLU A 34 -0.87 -2.00 15.59
CA GLU A 34 -1.45 -0.81 16.23
C GLU A 34 -0.62 0.46 15.97
N ASP A 35 0.72 0.35 15.89
CA ASP A 35 1.59 1.47 15.56
C ASP A 35 1.34 1.97 14.14
N ARG A 36 1.12 1.05 13.19
CA ARG A 36 0.76 1.41 11.82
C ARG A 36 -0.62 2.04 11.73
N LYS A 37 -1.62 1.54 12.45
CA LYS A 37 -2.95 2.15 12.52
C LYS A 37 -2.86 3.59 13.04
N ALA A 38 -2.16 3.80 14.15
CA ALA A 38 -1.96 5.13 14.72
C ALA A 38 -1.26 6.10 13.73
N ARG A 39 -0.29 5.62 12.93
CA ARG A 39 0.34 6.43 11.87
C ARG A 39 -0.64 6.77 10.74
N LEU A 40 -1.49 5.83 10.33
CA LEU A 40 -2.51 6.03 9.30
C LEU A 40 -3.58 7.04 9.74
N ASP A 41 -4.09 6.91 10.96
CA ASP A 41 -5.07 7.83 11.53
C ASP A 41 -4.51 9.24 11.65
N ASN A 42 -3.26 9.38 12.10
CA ASN A 42 -2.59 10.68 12.14
C ASN A 42 -2.42 11.31 10.74
N ARG A 43 -2.18 10.49 9.70
CA ARG A 43 -2.12 10.97 8.32
C ARG A 43 -3.49 11.41 7.82
N MET A 44 -4.55 10.64 8.09
CA MET A 44 -5.93 11.02 7.75
C MET A 44 -6.33 12.32 8.43
N ASN A 45 -6.11 12.44 9.75
CA ASN A 45 -6.40 13.65 10.50
C ASN A 45 -5.64 14.87 9.96
N ARG A 46 -4.40 14.70 9.51
CA ARG A 46 -3.64 15.78 8.84
C ARG A 46 -4.27 16.20 7.52
N MET A 47 -4.68 15.24 6.69
CA MET A 47 -5.34 15.52 5.42
C MET A 47 -6.69 16.23 5.62
N ASP A 48 -7.49 15.78 6.59
CA ASP A 48 -8.78 16.37 6.96
C ASP A 48 -8.61 17.78 7.55
N SER A 49 -7.54 18.01 8.32
CA SER A 49 -7.18 19.34 8.84
C SER A 49 -6.67 20.32 7.78
N GLY A 50 -6.67 19.95 6.50
CA GLY A 50 -6.22 20.80 5.39
C GLY A 50 -4.70 20.88 5.23
N ARG A 51 -3.91 20.14 6.04
CA ARG A 51 -2.47 19.95 5.81
C ARG A 51 -2.24 18.92 4.72
N LYS A 52 -2.71 19.24 3.51
CA LYS A 52 -2.46 18.47 2.30
C LYS A 52 -1.04 18.75 1.84
N PHE A 53 -0.37 17.73 1.32
CA PHE A 53 0.93 17.92 0.67
C PHE A 53 0.75 18.84 -0.55
N THR A 54 1.69 19.76 -0.74
CA THR A 54 1.69 20.61 -1.93
C THR A 54 2.13 19.80 -3.14
N LEU A 55 1.81 20.30 -4.33
CA LEU A 55 2.27 19.70 -5.59
C LEU A 55 3.80 19.61 -5.63
N GLU A 56 4.51 20.61 -5.11
CA GLU A 56 5.98 20.57 -5.00
C GLU A 56 6.45 19.41 -4.13
N HIS A 57 5.81 19.17 -2.98
CA HIS A 57 6.19 18.08 -2.10
C HIS A 57 5.96 16.70 -2.73
N LEU A 58 4.89 16.56 -3.52
CA LEU A 58 4.63 15.33 -4.28
C LEU A 58 5.64 15.15 -5.42
N THR A 59 6.07 16.24 -6.04
CA THR A 59 7.05 16.23 -7.14
C THR A 59 8.44 15.85 -6.62
N GLU A 60 8.86 16.41 -5.48
CA GLU A 60 10.09 16.02 -4.80
C GLU A 60 10.06 14.55 -4.38
N LEU A 61 8.95 14.09 -3.81
CA LEU A 61 8.80 12.68 -3.41
C LEU A 61 8.91 11.75 -4.63
N HIS A 62 8.27 12.11 -5.75
CA HIS A 62 8.32 11.32 -6.98
C HIS A 62 9.75 11.23 -7.54
N GLN A 63 10.47 12.35 -7.63
CA GLN A 63 11.86 12.36 -8.08
C GLN A 63 12.78 11.55 -7.17
N ASN A 64 12.52 11.57 -5.86
CA ASN A 64 13.30 10.81 -4.89
C ASN A 64 13.06 9.29 -5.04
N LEU A 65 11.82 8.89 -5.30
CA LEU A 65 11.47 7.49 -5.59
C LEU A 65 12.11 7.01 -6.92
N GLU A 66 12.04 7.83 -7.98
CA GLU A 66 12.72 7.52 -9.25
C GLU A 66 14.23 7.35 -9.07
N SER A 67 14.86 8.21 -8.25
CA SER A 67 16.30 8.12 -7.97
C SER A 67 16.69 6.84 -7.20
N GLN A 68 15.73 6.23 -6.49
CA GLN A 68 15.90 4.97 -5.77
C GLN A 68 15.55 3.74 -6.62
N GLY A 69 15.18 3.93 -7.89
CA GLY A 69 14.86 2.86 -8.82
C GLY A 69 13.46 2.26 -8.67
N LEU A 70 12.54 3.00 -8.04
CA LEU A 70 11.10 2.73 -8.00
C LEU A 70 10.37 3.65 -8.98
#